data_AF-A0A428T4C4-F1
#
_entry.id   AF-A0A428T4C4-F1
#
_cell.length_a   1.000
_cell.length_b   1.000
_cell.length_c   1.000
_cell.angle_alpha   90.00
_cell.angle_beta   90.00
_cell.angle_gamma   90.00
#
_symmetry.space_group_name_H-M   'P 1'
#
loop_
_entity.id
_entity.type
_entity.pdbx_description
1 polymer ?
#
loop_
_entity_poly.entity_id
_entity_poly.type
_entity_poly.pdbx_seq_one_letter_code
_entity_poly.pdbx_strand_id
1 'polypeptide(L)'
;MSYFAGGTNFALLAILTLSFSGHHHARQIIPTIFLILWPLRLSGFLLFRILKTGKDDRFDDKRDKFFPFLGFWVFQMFWVWTVSLPVALINCPNVTRYRQHGFGTGRDVAGVVLWSFGFVMESLSDLQKYRFRKGHNGSDVCDKGFFAYSRHPNYFGEIIMQFSIYMIAVSSAADGYVGGQAYKALYASILGPFFLTILLMFVSGLPLSERPKAKSRYEKGNNWDGYKRWLDRTSILIPFPPQLYEKMPVFLKRTLFLEFPMYVFDPAKHSDVSKPGGVREENREGNRQDGRNGESVDGLV
;
A
#
# COMPACT_ATOMS: atom_id res chain seq x y z
N MET A 1 17.67 4.18 -0.35
CA MET A 1 18.39 3.29 0.59
C MET A 1 17.47 2.40 1.45
N SER A 2 16.41 2.93 2.08
CA SER A 2 15.58 2.14 3.02
C SER A 2 14.77 0.98 2.42
N TYR A 3 14.33 1.06 1.16
CA TYR A 3 13.59 -0.06 0.54
C TYR A 3 14.45 -1.29 0.33
N PHE A 4 15.71 -1.08 -0.03
CA PHE A 4 16.68 -2.17 -0.13
C PHE A 4 16.95 -2.76 1.26
N ALA A 5 17.13 -1.92 2.29
CA ALA A 5 17.27 -2.39 3.66
C ALA A 5 16.06 -3.22 4.13
N GLY A 6 14.82 -2.78 3.85
CA GLY A 6 13.61 -3.52 4.18
C GLY A 6 13.54 -4.89 3.49
N GLY A 7 13.79 -4.94 2.18
CA GLY A 7 13.76 -6.20 1.42
C GLY A 7 14.87 -7.17 1.80
N THR A 8 16.08 -6.65 2.04
CA THR A 8 17.21 -7.43 2.53
C THR A 8 16.95 -7.96 3.94
N ASN A 9 16.29 -7.20 4.83
CA ASN A 9 15.94 -7.68 6.17
C ASN A 9 14.96 -8.85 6.15
N PHE A 10 13.93 -8.81 5.29
CA PHE A 10 13.05 -9.96 5.08
C PHE A 10 13.82 -11.18 4.60
N ALA A 11 14.70 -11.00 3.62
CA ALA A 11 15.51 -12.11 3.09
C ALA A 11 16.46 -12.70 4.13
N LEU A 12 17.14 -11.84 4.91
CA LEU A 12 18.03 -12.26 5.98
C LEU A 12 17.29 -13.04 7.06
N LEU A 13 16.14 -12.56 7.55
CA LEU A 13 15.34 -13.28 8.55
C LEU A 13 14.84 -14.63 8.02
N ALA A 14 14.37 -14.67 6.78
CA ALA A 14 13.89 -15.89 6.15
C ALA A 14 15.02 -16.94 6.05
N ILE A 15 16.21 -16.53 5.59
CA ILE A 15 17.38 -17.41 5.48
C ILE A 15 17.84 -17.87 6.88
N LEU A 16 18.00 -16.94 7.83
CA LEU A 16 18.47 -17.27 9.17
C LEU A 16 17.53 -18.25 9.88
N THR A 17 16.22 -18.00 9.83
CA THR A 17 15.24 -18.89 10.47
C THR A 17 15.25 -20.27 9.84
N LEU A 18 15.38 -20.38 8.51
CA LEU A 18 15.47 -21.67 7.83
C LEU A 18 16.78 -22.41 8.18
N SER A 19 17.92 -21.72 8.22
CA SER A 19 19.22 -22.29 8.56
C SER A 19 19.26 -22.84 9.99
N PHE A 20 18.63 -22.14 10.95
CA PHE A 20 18.55 -22.59 12.35
C PHE A 20 17.46 -23.64 12.60
N SER A 21 16.63 -23.98 11.61
CA SER A 21 15.51 -24.90 11.76
C SER A 21 15.93 -26.38 11.93
N GLY A 22 17.10 -26.75 11.41
CA GLY A 22 17.66 -28.11 11.46
C GLY A 22 16.94 -29.14 10.57
N HIS A 23 15.69 -28.88 10.14
CA HIS A 23 14.90 -29.75 9.27
C HIS A 23 14.33 -28.94 8.11
N HIS A 24 14.57 -29.41 6.88
CA HIS A 24 14.16 -28.72 5.65
C HIS A 24 13.05 -29.50 4.94
N HIS A 25 11.82 -29.42 5.45
CA HIS A 25 10.67 -29.92 4.69
C HIS A 25 10.16 -28.84 3.73
N ALA A 26 9.43 -29.26 2.69
CA ALA A 26 8.89 -28.35 1.67
C ALA A 26 7.98 -27.25 2.27
N ARG A 27 7.31 -27.54 3.39
CA ARG A 27 6.44 -26.60 4.12
C ARG A 27 7.19 -25.42 4.75
N GLN A 28 8.48 -25.56 5.00
CA GLN A 28 9.36 -24.49 5.47
C GLN A 28 9.97 -23.75 4.29
N ILE A 29 10.47 -24.49 3.30
CA ILE A 29 11.19 -23.95 2.15
C ILE A 29 10.27 -23.05 1.31
N ILE A 30 9.06 -23.50 0.96
CA ILE A 30 8.18 -22.78 0.04
C ILE A 30 7.75 -21.42 0.60
N PRO A 31 7.18 -21.30 1.82
CA PRO A 31 6.86 -20.01 2.43
C PRO A 31 8.09 -19.10 2.62
N THR A 32 9.26 -19.69 2.90
CA THR A 32 10.52 -18.93 3.02
C THR A 32 10.90 -18.31 1.67
N ILE A 33 10.83 -19.08 0.57
CA ILE A 33 11.07 -18.57 -0.79
C ILE A 33 10.06 -17.47 -1.13
N PHE A 34 8.77 -17.67 -0.82
CA PHE A 34 7.72 -16.68 -1.05
C PHE A 34 7.98 -15.36 -0.31
N LEU A 35 8.39 -15.44 0.95
CA LEU A 35 8.75 -14.28 1.76
C LEU A 35 10.02 -13.57 1.27
N ILE A 36 10.93 -14.27 0.58
CA ILE A 36 12.12 -13.67 -0.03
C ILE A 36 11.79 -13.02 -1.38
N LEU A 37 11.07 -13.72 -2.25
CA LEU A 37 10.81 -13.29 -3.62
C LEU A 37 9.96 -12.02 -3.68
N TRP A 38 8.94 -11.93 -2.83
CA TRP A 38 8.03 -10.78 -2.80
C TRP A 38 8.76 -9.45 -2.53
N PRO A 39 9.45 -9.26 -1.39
CA PRO A 39 10.07 -7.98 -1.07
C PRO A 39 11.28 -7.70 -1.95
N LEU A 40 12.03 -8.72 -2.40
CA LEU A 40 13.09 -8.52 -3.39
C LEU A 40 12.55 -7.93 -4.70
N ARG A 41 11.41 -8.45 -5.20
CA ARG A 41 10.77 -7.90 -6.40
C ARG A 41 10.30 -6.47 -6.17
N LEU A 42 9.63 -6.21 -5.04
CA LEU A 42 9.13 -4.87 -4.70
C LEU A 42 10.29 -3.87 -4.59
N SER A 43 11.31 -4.18 -3.81
CA SER A 43 12.49 -3.33 -3.63
C SER A 43 13.27 -3.13 -4.94
N GLY A 44 13.40 -4.17 -5.76
CA GLY A 44 14.02 -4.10 -7.08
C GLY A 44 13.26 -3.18 -8.04
N PHE A 45 11.93 -3.28 -8.08
CA PHE A 45 11.09 -2.41 -8.91
C PHE A 45 11.18 -0.94 -8.47
N LEU A 46 11.14 -0.68 -7.16
CA LEU A 46 11.29 0.67 -6.63
C LEU A 46 12.67 1.25 -6.94
N LEU A 47 13.73 0.45 -6.78
CA LEU A 47 15.09 0.85 -7.13
C LEU A 47 15.21 1.19 -8.62
N PHE A 48 14.71 0.32 -9.49
CA PHE A 48 14.68 0.56 -10.94
C PHE A 48 13.96 1.88 -11.28
N ARG A 49 12.83 2.16 -10.62
CA ARG A 49 12.09 3.41 -10.82
C ARG A 49 12.89 4.63 -10.38
N ILE A 50 13.54 4.58 -9.22
CA ILE A 50 14.36 5.69 -8.71
C ILE A 50 15.54 5.95 -9.65
N LEU A 51 16.24 4.91 -10.10
CA LEU A 51 17.35 5.02 -11.05
C LEU A 51 16.92 5.64 -12.39
N LYS A 52 15.67 5.43 -12.81
CA LYS A 52 15.11 6.01 -14.04
C LYS A 52 14.50 7.40 -13.87
N THR A 53 14.01 7.76 -12.69
CA THR A 53 13.27 9.02 -12.44
C THR A 53 14.10 10.06 -11.67
N GLY A 54 15.21 9.66 -11.04
CA GLY A 54 16.21 10.57 -10.48
C GLY A 54 15.83 11.33 -9.19
N LYS A 55 14.66 11.08 -8.61
CA LYS A 55 14.21 11.69 -7.34
C LYS A 55 13.93 10.64 -6.26
N ASP A 56 14.51 10.83 -5.08
CA ASP A 56 14.21 10.08 -3.85
C ASP A 56 13.93 11.07 -2.70
N ASP A 57 12.82 11.83 -2.80
CA ASP A 57 12.42 12.88 -1.85
C ASP A 57 12.04 12.35 -0.43
N ARG A 58 12.17 11.05 -0.15
CA ARG A 58 11.66 10.48 1.12
C ARG A 58 12.57 10.67 2.32
N PHE A 59 13.83 11.03 2.10
CA PHE A 59 14.84 11.13 3.16
C PHE A 59 15.38 12.53 3.40
N ASP A 60 15.07 13.50 2.54
CA ASP A 60 15.67 14.84 2.67
C ASP A 60 15.17 15.56 3.93
N ASP A 61 13.91 15.35 4.34
CA ASP A 61 13.34 16.07 5.50
C ASP A 61 13.60 15.41 6.88
N LYS A 62 14.18 14.21 6.93
CA LYS A 62 14.27 13.41 8.19
C LYS A 62 15.68 13.07 8.66
N ARG A 63 16.72 13.29 7.85
CA ARG A 63 18.10 12.96 8.21
C ARG A 63 18.65 13.83 9.33
N ASP A 64 18.15 15.05 9.45
CA ASP A 64 18.69 16.04 10.40
C ASP A 64 18.09 15.91 11.82
N LYS A 65 17.13 15.00 12.02
CA LYS A 65 16.45 14.81 13.32
C LYS A 65 16.62 13.37 13.82
N PHE A 66 17.43 13.20 14.86
CA PHE A 66 17.78 11.89 15.42
C PHE A 66 16.56 11.05 15.85
N PHE A 67 15.63 11.62 16.63
CA PHE A 67 14.48 10.86 17.16
C PHE A 67 13.49 10.38 16.07
N PRO A 68 13.05 11.22 15.11
CA PRO A 68 12.26 10.75 13.95
C PRO A 68 12.97 9.71 13.09
N PHE A 69 14.29 9.84 12.94
CA PHE A 69 15.11 8.87 12.21
C PHE A 69 15.14 7.52 12.95
N LEU A 70 15.40 7.51 14.26
CA LEU A 70 15.38 6.29 15.08
C LEU A 70 14.00 5.62 15.08
N GLY A 71 12.93 6.40 15.27
CA GLY A 71 11.56 5.89 15.26
C GLY A 71 11.18 5.21 13.94
N PHE A 72 11.65 5.74 12.81
CA PHE A 72 11.47 5.11 11.50
C PHE A 72 12.13 3.73 11.41
N TRP A 73 13.36 3.59 11.90
CA TRP A 73 14.07 2.30 11.89
C TRP A 73 13.46 1.28 12.84
N VAL A 74 13.08 1.69 14.05
CA VAL A 74 12.38 0.81 15.00
C VAL A 74 11.07 0.32 14.41
N PHE A 75 10.31 1.22 13.78
CA PHE A 75 9.07 0.87 13.09
C PHE A 75 9.33 -0.13 11.94
N GLN A 76 10.38 0.09 11.14
CA GLN A 76 10.78 -0.84 10.08
C GLN A 76 11.11 -2.23 10.64
N MET A 77 11.87 -2.32 11.74
CA MET A 77 12.19 -3.61 12.38
C MET A 77 10.92 -4.32 12.88
N PHE A 78 10.05 -3.59 13.59
CA PHE A 78 8.78 -4.14 14.09
C PHE A 78 7.88 -4.62 12.96
N TRP A 79 7.80 -3.86 11.87
CA TRP A 79 7.02 -4.23 10.69
C TRP A 79 7.55 -5.50 10.04
N VAL A 80 8.86 -5.54 9.74
CA VAL A 80 9.50 -6.70 9.11
C VAL A 80 9.33 -7.95 9.99
N TRP A 81 9.55 -7.82 11.30
CA TRP A 81 9.38 -8.91 12.25
C TRP A 81 7.95 -9.44 12.29
N THR A 82 6.96 -8.53 12.42
CA THR A 82 5.55 -8.90 12.53
C THR A 82 5.04 -9.59 11.27
N VAL A 83 5.40 -9.08 10.08
CA VAL A 83 5.01 -9.67 8.80
C VAL A 83 5.69 -11.02 8.56
N SER A 84 6.91 -11.20 9.06
CA SER A 84 7.66 -12.46 8.93
C SER A 84 7.21 -13.56 9.91
N LEU A 85 6.29 -13.26 10.84
CA LEU A 85 5.86 -14.21 11.89
C LEU A 85 5.46 -15.60 11.37
N PRO A 86 4.64 -15.74 10.30
CA PRO A 86 4.27 -17.06 9.80
C PRO A 86 5.48 -17.92 9.42
N VAL A 87 6.47 -17.33 8.75
CA VAL A 87 7.70 -18.01 8.31
C VAL A 87 8.64 -18.26 9.49
N ALA A 88 8.81 -17.28 10.37
CA ALA A 88 9.66 -17.43 11.54
C ALA A 88 9.15 -18.55 12.47
N LEU A 89 7.84 -18.68 12.62
CA LEU A 89 7.23 -19.69 13.50
C LEU A 89 7.23 -21.08 12.88
N ILE A 90 6.93 -21.24 11.58
CA ILE A 90 7.01 -22.56 10.93
C ILE A 90 8.45 -23.09 10.86
N ASN A 91 9.45 -22.20 10.80
CA ASN A 91 10.86 -22.56 10.84
C ASN A 91 11.39 -22.79 12.27
N CYS A 92 10.61 -22.49 13.31
CA CYS A 92 11.05 -22.61 14.70
C CYS A 92 11.29 -24.08 15.10
N PRO A 93 12.40 -24.41 15.80
CA PRO A 93 12.67 -25.77 16.29
C PRO A 93 11.53 -26.40 17.12
N ASN A 94 10.79 -25.56 17.86
CA ASN A 94 9.63 -26.01 18.63
C ASN A 94 8.45 -26.47 17.77
N VAL A 95 8.40 -26.06 16.50
CA VAL A 95 7.44 -26.53 15.50
C VAL A 95 8.02 -27.69 14.70
N THR A 96 9.29 -27.60 14.29
CA THR A 96 9.92 -28.62 13.43
C THR A 96 10.22 -29.94 14.13
N ARG A 97 10.27 -29.96 15.47
CA ARG A 97 10.35 -31.21 16.25
C ARG A 97 9.15 -32.15 16.07
N TYR A 98 8.00 -31.62 15.64
CA TYR A 98 6.81 -32.44 15.40
C TYR A 98 6.88 -33.07 14.01
N ARG A 99 6.43 -34.34 13.89
CA ARG A 99 6.37 -35.04 12.59
C ARG A 99 5.50 -34.24 11.63
N GLN A 100 6.08 -33.81 10.51
CA GLN A 100 5.33 -33.14 9.44
C GLN A 100 4.76 -34.19 8.48
N HIS A 101 3.53 -33.97 8.01
CA HIS A 101 2.98 -34.75 6.90
C HIS A 101 3.53 -34.28 5.56
N GLY A 102 3.32 -35.10 4.52
CA GLY A 102 3.68 -34.75 3.15
C GLY A 102 3.08 -33.42 2.71
N PHE A 103 3.86 -32.68 1.91
CA PHE A 103 3.40 -31.45 1.26
C PHE A 103 2.45 -31.78 0.10
N GLY A 104 1.48 -30.91 -0.15
CA GLY A 104 0.50 -31.08 -1.22
C GLY A 104 -0.91 -31.36 -0.71
N THR A 105 -1.22 -30.99 0.53
CA THR A 105 -2.62 -30.95 0.98
C THR A 105 -3.39 -29.88 0.21
N GLY A 106 -4.72 -29.92 0.23
CA GLY A 106 -5.55 -28.90 -0.43
C GLY A 106 -5.21 -27.48 0.01
N ARG A 107 -4.80 -27.28 1.27
CA ARG A 107 -4.35 -25.97 1.80
C ARG A 107 -3.00 -25.54 1.24
N ASP A 108 -2.06 -26.47 1.08
CA ASP A 108 -0.76 -26.18 0.46
C ASP A 108 -0.93 -25.72 -0.98
N VAL A 109 -1.72 -26.47 -1.75
CA VAL A 109 -2.00 -26.16 -3.17
C VAL A 109 -2.72 -24.82 -3.28
N ALA A 110 -3.76 -24.59 -2.47
CA ALA A 110 -4.46 -23.31 -2.44
C ALA A 110 -3.53 -22.15 -2.08
N GLY A 111 -2.66 -22.32 -1.08
CA GLY A 111 -1.69 -21.31 -0.69
C GLY A 111 -0.70 -20.97 -1.82
N VAL A 112 -0.16 -21.96 -2.52
CA VAL A 112 0.74 -21.74 -3.66
C VAL A 112 0.04 -21.02 -4.80
N VAL A 113 -1.19 -21.42 -5.14
CA VAL A 113 -1.99 -20.81 -6.20
C VAL A 113 -2.34 -19.36 -5.86
N LEU A 114 -2.83 -19.10 -4.65
CA LEU A 114 -3.19 -17.77 -4.19
C LEU A 114 -1.96 -16.84 -4.14
N TRP A 115 -0.82 -17.33 -3.65
CA TRP A 115 0.41 -16.55 -3.62
C TRP A 115 0.86 -16.18 -5.04
N SER A 116 0.85 -17.16 -5.96
CA SER A 116 1.24 -16.93 -7.36
C SER A 116 0.32 -15.92 -8.05
N PHE A 117 -0.98 -16.02 -7.81
CA PHE A 117 -1.97 -15.05 -8.31
C PHE A 117 -1.71 -13.64 -7.77
N GLY A 118 -1.49 -13.50 -6.46
CA GLY A 118 -1.18 -12.21 -5.85
C GLY A 118 0.12 -11.60 -6.39
N PHE A 119 1.16 -12.44 -6.58
CA PHE A 119 2.44 -12.03 -7.14
C PHE A 119 2.30 -11.51 -8.58
N VAL A 120 1.54 -12.22 -9.42
CA VAL A 120 1.26 -11.81 -10.81
C VAL A 120 0.45 -10.52 -10.85
N MET A 121 -0.62 -10.44 -10.05
CA MET A 121 -1.48 -9.25 -10.02
C MET A 121 -0.69 -8.00 -9.63
N GLU A 122 0.12 -8.08 -8.58
CA GLU A 122 0.93 -6.94 -8.13
C GLU A 122 1.99 -6.57 -9.19
N SER A 123 2.71 -7.55 -9.74
CA SER A 123 3.74 -7.31 -10.77
C SER A 123 3.16 -6.64 -12.03
N LEU A 124 2.02 -7.14 -12.52
CA LEU A 124 1.37 -6.60 -13.71
C LEU A 124 0.77 -5.22 -13.44
N SER A 125 0.18 -5.01 -12.26
CA SER A 125 -0.37 -3.72 -11.86
C SER A 125 0.72 -2.65 -11.79
N ASP A 126 1.86 -2.96 -11.20
CA ASP A 126 2.98 -2.02 -11.12
C ASP A 126 3.55 -1.67 -12.51
N LEU A 127 3.67 -2.66 -13.39
CA LEU A 127 4.11 -2.45 -14.77
C LEU A 127 3.11 -1.62 -15.58
N GLN A 128 1.81 -1.91 -15.46
CA GLN A 128 0.73 -1.12 -16.10
C GLN A 128 0.81 0.34 -15.64
N LYS A 129 0.91 0.58 -14.33
CA LYS A 129 0.98 1.92 -13.75
C LYS A 129 2.26 2.66 -14.15
N TYR A 130 3.38 1.95 -14.29
CA TYR A 130 4.64 2.53 -14.75
C TYR A 130 4.58 2.94 -16.23
N ARG A 131 4.10 2.05 -17.11
CA ARG A 131 3.93 2.34 -18.54
C ARG A 131 2.95 3.49 -18.77
N PHE A 132 1.82 3.49 -18.05
CA PHE A 132 0.83 4.56 -18.14
C PHE A 132 1.43 5.93 -17.83
N ARG A 133 2.19 6.04 -16.72
CA ARG A 133 2.84 7.29 -16.31
C ARG A 133 3.92 7.79 -17.25
N LYS A 134 4.54 6.92 -18.05
CA LYS A 134 5.51 7.33 -19.07
C LYS A 134 4.87 7.96 -20.30
N GLY A 135 3.64 7.58 -20.63
CA GLY A 135 2.96 7.99 -21.85
C GLY A 135 1.87 9.05 -21.69
N HIS A 136 1.61 9.53 -20.47
CA HIS A 136 0.51 10.46 -20.20
C HIS A 136 0.95 11.61 -19.28
N ASN A 137 0.34 12.78 -19.48
CA ASN A 137 0.73 14.05 -18.84
C ASN A 137 0.17 14.23 -17.41
N GLY A 138 -0.18 13.14 -16.73
CA GLY A 138 -0.69 13.15 -15.35
C GLY A 138 -2.16 13.60 -15.19
N SER A 139 -2.80 14.12 -16.24
CA SER A 139 -4.23 14.44 -16.30
C SER A 139 -5.12 13.22 -16.54
N ASP A 140 -4.57 12.13 -17.06
CA ASP A 140 -5.35 10.95 -17.40
C ASP A 140 -5.50 9.99 -16.22
N VAL A 141 -6.57 9.19 -16.25
CA VAL A 141 -6.85 8.18 -15.23
C VAL A 141 -6.48 6.83 -15.81
N CYS A 142 -5.69 6.04 -15.07
CA CYS A 142 -5.36 4.69 -15.48
C CYS A 142 -6.56 3.79 -15.19
N ASP A 143 -7.39 3.51 -16.18
CA ASP A 143 -8.58 2.65 -16.07
C ASP A 143 -8.49 1.36 -16.90
N LYS A 144 -7.28 0.97 -17.29
CA LYS A 144 -7.02 -0.23 -18.11
C LYS A 144 -6.51 -1.40 -17.25
N GLY A 145 -6.83 -2.63 -17.68
CA GLY A 145 -6.32 -3.86 -17.06
C GLY A 145 -6.88 -4.04 -15.65
N PHE A 146 -6.01 -4.30 -14.67
CA PHE A 146 -6.44 -4.50 -13.28
C PHE A 146 -7.00 -3.21 -12.66
N PHE A 147 -6.58 -2.03 -13.15
CA PHE A 147 -7.09 -0.75 -12.68
C PHE A 147 -8.52 -0.43 -13.12
N ALA A 148 -9.10 -1.23 -14.03
CA ALA A 148 -10.52 -1.18 -14.38
C ALA A 148 -11.40 -1.81 -13.28
N TYR A 149 -10.85 -2.77 -12.53
CA TYR A 149 -11.58 -3.59 -11.56
C TYR A 149 -11.29 -3.20 -10.11
N SER A 150 -10.10 -2.63 -9.84
CA SER A 150 -9.69 -2.16 -8.51
C SER A 150 -8.83 -0.91 -8.63
N ARG A 151 -8.91 0.01 -7.67
CA ARG A 151 -8.07 1.21 -7.61
C ARG A 151 -6.64 0.87 -7.16
N HIS A 152 -6.49 -0.14 -6.30
CA HIS A 152 -5.20 -0.61 -5.77
C HIS A 152 -5.04 -2.13 -5.90
N PRO A 153 -5.02 -2.67 -7.13
CA PRO A 153 -4.87 -4.10 -7.37
C PRO A 153 -3.51 -4.63 -6.85
N ASN A 154 -2.49 -3.77 -6.82
CA ASN A 154 -1.19 -4.11 -6.25
C ASN A 154 -1.26 -4.39 -4.73
N TYR A 155 -2.03 -3.61 -3.97
CA TYR A 155 -2.20 -3.85 -2.52
C TYR A 155 -3.04 -5.10 -2.26
N PHE A 156 -4.03 -5.39 -3.10
CA PHE A 156 -4.80 -6.64 -2.98
C PHE A 156 -3.91 -7.87 -3.22
N GLY A 157 -3.02 -7.82 -4.22
CA GLY A 157 -2.04 -8.87 -4.45
C GLY A 157 -1.12 -9.09 -3.24
N GLU A 158 -0.63 -8.00 -2.63
CA GLU A 158 0.20 -8.03 -1.42
C GLU A 158 -0.52 -8.70 -0.23
N ILE A 159 -1.79 -8.35 0.00
CA ILE A 159 -2.61 -8.94 1.06
C ILE A 159 -2.81 -10.45 0.81
N ILE A 160 -3.21 -10.84 -0.40
CA ILE A 160 -3.42 -12.26 -0.74
C ILE A 160 -2.13 -13.06 -0.50
N MET A 161 -0.98 -12.54 -0.92
CA MET A 161 0.29 -13.25 -0.73
C MET A 161 0.59 -13.51 0.74
N GLN A 162 0.38 -12.53 1.63
CA GLN A 162 0.62 -12.75 3.06
C GLN A 162 -0.33 -13.78 3.67
N PHE A 163 -1.63 -13.70 3.35
CA PHE A 163 -2.60 -14.70 3.81
C PHE A 163 -2.28 -16.10 3.26
N SER A 164 -1.73 -16.18 2.06
CA SER A 164 -1.28 -17.43 1.44
C SER A 164 -0.08 -18.06 2.17
N ILE A 165 0.90 -17.24 2.54
CA ILE A 165 2.06 -17.67 3.36
C ILE A 165 1.56 -18.20 4.72
N TYR A 166 0.64 -17.48 5.37
CA TYR A 166 0.02 -17.92 6.62
C TYR A 166 -0.74 -19.24 6.46
N MET A 167 -1.52 -19.40 5.39
CA MET A 167 -2.28 -20.62 5.10
C MET A 167 -1.38 -21.86 5.01
N ILE A 168 -0.22 -21.74 4.35
CA ILE A 168 0.76 -22.84 4.28
C ILE A 168 1.40 -23.07 5.65
N ALA A 169 1.80 -22.00 6.35
CA ALA A 169 2.46 -22.09 7.65
C ALA A 169 1.60 -22.77 8.73
N VAL A 170 0.28 -22.52 8.73
CA VAL A 170 -0.64 -23.08 9.73
C VAL A 170 -1.12 -24.49 9.38
N SER A 171 -0.89 -25.02 8.17
CA SER A 171 -1.52 -26.28 7.74
C SER A 171 -1.09 -27.47 8.59
N SER A 172 0.16 -27.56 9.06
CA SER A 172 0.57 -28.65 9.97
C SER A 172 -0.12 -28.59 11.34
N ALA A 173 -0.46 -27.39 11.82
CA ALA A 173 -1.28 -27.21 13.02
C ALA A 173 -2.75 -27.54 12.77
N ALA A 174 -3.29 -27.12 11.63
CA ALA A 174 -4.67 -27.37 11.24
C ALA A 174 -4.96 -28.87 11.01
N ASP A 175 -3.97 -29.62 10.53
CA ASP A 175 -4.06 -31.06 10.29
C ASP A 175 -3.76 -31.89 11.57
N GLY A 176 -3.57 -31.23 12.72
CA GLY A 176 -3.41 -31.90 14.03
C GLY A 176 -2.03 -32.46 14.32
N TYR A 177 -1.03 -32.18 13.48
CA TYR A 177 0.34 -32.68 13.65
C TYR A 177 1.14 -31.88 14.68
N VAL A 178 0.75 -30.62 14.92
CA VAL A 178 1.40 -29.72 15.88
C VAL A 178 0.45 -29.45 17.04
N GLY A 179 0.93 -29.66 18.27
CA GLY A 179 0.16 -29.47 19.50
C GLY A 179 0.76 -28.44 20.47
N GLY A 180 0.01 -28.16 21.54
CA GLY A 180 0.46 -27.34 22.67
C GLY A 180 0.72 -25.87 22.31
N GLN A 181 1.82 -25.31 22.82
CA GLN A 181 2.17 -23.90 22.59
C GLN A 181 2.55 -23.60 21.13
N ALA A 182 3.11 -24.58 20.41
CA ALA A 182 3.46 -24.44 19.00
C ALA A 182 2.23 -24.25 18.11
N TYR A 183 1.13 -24.97 18.40
CA TYR A 183 -0.17 -24.77 17.76
C TYR A 183 -0.66 -23.33 17.93
N LYS A 184 -0.70 -22.85 19.19
CA LYS A 184 -1.17 -21.49 19.51
C LYS A 184 -0.32 -20.44 18.82
N ALA A 185 1.01 -20.62 18.78
CA ALA A 185 1.91 -19.70 18.12
C ALA A 185 1.67 -19.64 16.60
N LEU A 186 1.53 -20.79 15.92
CA LEU A 186 1.24 -20.82 14.48
C LEU A 186 -0.08 -20.12 14.15
N TYR A 187 -1.13 -20.30 14.94
CA TYR A 187 -2.37 -19.54 14.75
C TYR A 187 -2.21 -18.04 15.05
N ALA A 188 -1.47 -17.68 16.10
CA ALA A 188 -1.17 -16.28 16.42
C ALA A 188 -0.35 -15.57 15.33
N SER A 189 0.34 -16.32 14.47
CA SER A 189 1.09 -15.75 13.34
C SER A 189 0.19 -15.02 12.31
N ILE A 190 -1.13 -15.21 12.38
CA ILE A 190 -2.13 -14.45 11.60
C ILE A 190 -2.03 -12.94 11.84
N LEU A 191 -1.46 -12.53 12.97
CA LEU A 191 -1.15 -11.13 13.26
C LEU A 191 -0.28 -10.49 12.17
N GLY A 192 0.60 -11.24 11.51
CA GLY A 192 1.44 -10.73 10.41
C GLY A 192 0.61 -10.22 9.22
N PRO A 193 -0.18 -11.08 8.55
CA PRO A 193 -1.07 -10.67 7.46
C PRO A 193 -2.05 -9.56 7.84
N PHE A 194 -2.65 -9.61 9.04
CA PHE A 194 -3.54 -8.55 9.51
C PHE A 194 -2.81 -7.24 9.73
N PHE A 195 -1.62 -7.27 10.34
CA PHE A 195 -0.80 -6.08 10.55
C PHE A 195 -0.45 -5.41 9.22
N LEU A 196 -0.03 -6.18 8.20
CA LEU A 196 0.24 -5.62 6.88
C LEU A 196 -1.02 -5.03 6.25
N THR A 197 -2.15 -5.72 6.35
CA THR A 197 -3.44 -5.24 5.83
C THR A 197 -3.83 -3.91 6.47
N ILE A 198 -3.73 -3.80 7.80
CA ILE A 198 -4.01 -2.57 8.54
C ILE A 198 -3.06 -1.45 8.12
N LEU A 199 -1.77 -1.75 7.95
CA LEU A 199 -0.79 -0.77 7.52
C LEU A 199 -1.13 -0.19 6.14
N LEU A 200 -1.46 -1.06 5.19
CA LEU A 200 -1.87 -0.67 3.83
C LEU A 200 -3.17 0.12 3.85
N MET A 201 -4.13 -0.27 4.67
CA MET A 201 -5.44 0.36 4.69
C MET A 201 -5.47 1.69 5.45
N PHE A 202 -4.75 1.83 6.56
CA PHE A 202 -4.95 2.95 7.49
C PHE A 202 -3.74 3.86 7.68
N VAL A 203 -2.53 3.41 7.35
CA VAL A 203 -1.31 4.17 7.69
C VAL A 203 -0.60 4.68 6.43
N SER A 204 -0.16 3.78 5.55
CA SER A 204 0.80 4.13 4.51
C SER A 204 0.34 3.86 3.07
N GLY A 205 -0.68 3.02 2.88
CA GLY A 205 -1.12 2.60 1.55
C GLY A 205 -2.20 3.49 0.94
N LEU A 206 -3.45 3.27 1.35
CA LEU A 206 -4.65 3.90 0.77
C LEU A 206 -4.80 5.38 1.16
N PRO A 207 -4.70 5.79 2.45
CA PRO A 207 -5.00 7.16 2.85
C PRO A 207 -4.04 8.19 2.25
N LEU A 208 -2.75 7.85 2.19
CA LEU A 208 -1.71 8.72 1.64
C LEU A 208 -1.77 8.81 0.10
N SER A 209 -2.48 7.90 -0.55
CA SER A 209 -2.57 7.81 -2.00
C SER A 209 -3.87 8.42 -2.52
N GLU A 210 -5.02 8.10 -1.92
CA GLU A 210 -6.34 8.50 -2.42
C GLU A 210 -6.60 9.99 -2.22
N ARG A 211 -6.58 10.46 -0.96
CA ARG A 211 -6.97 11.84 -0.62
C ARG A 211 -6.05 12.89 -1.23
N PRO A 212 -4.71 12.83 -1.10
CA PRO A 212 -3.84 13.86 -1.66
C PRO A 212 -3.90 13.92 -3.19
N LYS A 213 -4.06 12.78 -3.88
CA LYS A 213 -4.21 12.76 -5.34
C LYS A 213 -5.54 13.35 -5.78
N ALA A 214 -6.62 13.01 -5.09
CA ALA A 214 -7.94 13.58 -5.37
C ALA A 214 -7.93 15.10 -5.14
N LYS A 215 -7.40 15.56 -4.00
CA LYS A 215 -7.22 16.98 -3.69
C LYS A 215 -6.40 17.70 -4.76
N SER A 216 -5.21 17.20 -5.08
CA SER A 216 -4.34 17.84 -6.07
C SER A 216 -4.98 17.91 -7.46
N ARG A 217 -5.74 16.88 -7.85
CA ARG A 217 -6.42 16.86 -9.14
C ARG A 217 -7.60 17.85 -9.19
N TYR A 218 -8.36 17.93 -8.09
CA TYR A 218 -9.45 18.90 -7.94
C TYR A 218 -8.94 20.33 -8.00
N GLU A 219 -7.93 20.66 -7.19
CA GLU A 219 -7.38 22.02 -7.10
C GLU A 219 -6.73 22.48 -8.41
N LYS A 220 -6.06 21.57 -9.13
CA LYS A 220 -5.45 21.86 -10.43
C LYS A 220 -6.44 21.89 -11.60
N GLY A 221 -7.72 21.52 -11.39
CA GLY A 221 -8.69 21.39 -12.48
C GLY A 221 -8.38 20.28 -13.48
N ASN A 222 -7.55 19.30 -13.11
CA ASN A 222 -7.04 18.29 -14.03
C ASN A 222 -8.02 17.12 -14.22
N ASN A 223 -9.06 17.31 -15.03
CA ASN A 223 -10.07 16.28 -15.32
C ASN A 223 -10.66 15.66 -14.03
N TRP A 224 -11.14 16.52 -13.14
CA TRP A 224 -11.74 16.11 -11.87
C TRP A 224 -12.97 15.22 -12.09
N ASP A 225 -13.85 15.60 -13.02
CA ASP A 225 -15.11 14.87 -13.25
C ASP A 225 -14.85 13.44 -13.76
N GLY A 226 -13.89 13.27 -14.67
CA GLY A 226 -13.48 11.95 -15.13
C GLY A 226 -12.86 11.10 -14.02
N TYR A 227 -12.06 11.72 -13.14
CA TYR A 227 -11.48 11.02 -11.99
C TYR A 227 -12.51 10.65 -10.92
N LYS A 228 -13.45 11.55 -10.62
CA LYS A 228 -14.56 11.28 -9.70
C LYS A 228 -15.41 10.12 -10.22
N ARG A 229 -15.77 10.11 -11.51
CA ARG A 229 -16.46 8.98 -12.12
C ARG A 229 -15.69 7.67 -11.98
N TRP A 230 -14.36 7.71 -12.12
CA TRP A 230 -13.52 6.52 -11.89
C TRP A 230 -13.53 6.06 -10.42
N LEU A 231 -13.49 6.99 -9.45
CA LEU A 231 -13.60 6.65 -8.02
C LEU A 231 -14.94 5.99 -7.69
N ASP A 232 -16.05 6.47 -8.26
CA ASP A 232 -17.41 6.01 -7.95
C ASP A 232 -17.72 4.61 -8.54
N ARG A 233 -17.11 4.30 -9.69
CA ARG A 233 -17.32 3.03 -10.43
C ARG A 233 -16.28 1.95 -10.11
N THR A 234 -15.17 2.27 -9.45
CA THR A 234 -14.06 1.33 -9.26
C THR A 234 -13.88 0.98 -7.79
N SER A 235 -13.94 -0.31 -7.47
CA SER A 235 -13.67 -0.83 -6.13
C SER A 235 -12.29 -0.39 -5.62
N ILE A 236 -12.15 -0.13 -4.32
CA ILE A 236 -10.89 0.34 -3.75
C ILE A 236 -9.79 -0.73 -3.74
N LEU A 237 -10.14 -1.95 -3.34
CA LEU A 237 -9.18 -3.01 -3.06
C LEU A 237 -9.54 -4.30 -3.80
N ILE A 238 -10.71 -4.87 -3.51
CA ILE A 238 -11.14 -6.15 -4.08
C ILE A 238 -11.52 -5.94 -5.56
N PRO A 239 -10.89 -6.63 -6.53
CA PRO A 239 -11.24 -6.53 -7.94
C PRO A 239 -12.71 -6.89 -8.17
N PHE A 240 -13.47 -5.96 -8.75
CA PHE A 240 -14.90 -6.14 -9.00
C PHE A 240 -15.35 -5.46 -10.30
N PRO A 241 -16.31 -6.03 -11.05
CA PRO A 241 -16.79 -5.40 -12.28
C PRO A 241 -17.39 -4.01 -12.03
N PRO A 242 -16.94 -2.97 -12.76
CA PRO A 242 -17.33 -1.59 -12.49
C PRO A 242 -18.84 -1.33 -12.71
N GLN A 243 -19.46 -2.04 -13.66
CA GLN A 243 -20.88 -1.91 -13.98
C GLN A 243 -21.78 -2.33 -12.81
N LEU A 244 -21.31 -3.29 -12.01
CA LEU A 244 -21.99 -3.72 -10.80
C LEU A 244 -21.64 -2.81 -9.63
N TYR A 245 -20.35 -2.45 -9.51
CA TYR A 245 -19.88 -1.59 -8.41
C TYR A 245 -20.63 -0.26 -8.36
N GLU A 246 -20.77 0.40 -9.51
CA GLU A 246 -21.39 1.73 -9.62
C GLU A 246 -22.81 1.75 -9.04
N LYS A 247 -23.59 0.68 -9.29
CA LYS A 247 -24.99 0.56 -8.86
C LYS A 247 -25.18 0.15 -7.40
N MET A 248 -24.12 -0.23 -6.68
CA MET A 248 -24.26 -0.71 -5.31
C MET A 248 -24.54 0.44 -4.33
N PRO A 249 -25.39 0.19 -3.31
CA PRO A 249 -25.59 1.15 -2.23
C PRO A 249 -24.29 1.36 -1.44
N VAL A 250 -24.12 2.58 -0.95
CA VAL A 250 -22.91 3.04 -0.23
C VAL A 250 -22.60 2.17 0.99
N PHE A 251 -23.62 1.64 1.67
CA PHE A 251 -23.43 0.71 2.80
C PHE A 251 -22.66 -0.56 2.39
N LEU A 252 -22.98 -1.16 1.24
CA LEU A 252 -22.29 -2.36 0.75
C LEU A 252 -20.85 -2.03 0.32
N LYS A 253 -20.64 -0.87 -0.33
CA LYS A 253 -19.29 -0.40 -0.68
C LYS A 253 -18.42 -0.23 0.57
N ARG A 254 -18.97 0.36 1.63
CA ARG A 254 -18.27 0.60 2.91
C ARG A 254 -17.95 -0.68 3.68
N THR A 255 -18.82 -1.68 3.61
CA THR A 255 -18.70 -2.90 4.42
C THR A 255 -17.95 -4.01 3.68
N LEU A 256 -18.39 -4.39 2.48
CA LEU A 256 -17.82 -5.52 1.74
C LEU A 256 -16.53 -5.14 1.00
N PHE A 257 -16.48 -3.93 0.45
CA PHE A 257 -15.32 -3.47 -0.32
C PHE A 257 -14.37 -2.60 0.50
N LEU A 258 -14.67 -2.42 1.80
CA LEU A 258 -13.86 -1.65 2.74
C LEU A 258 -13.64 -0.20 2.28
N GLU A 259 -14.60 0.38 1.57
CA GLU A 259 -14.53 1.78 1.13
C GLU A 259 -14.87 2.74 2.28
N PHE A 260 -13.98 2.85 3.26
CA PHE A 260 -14.19 3.70 4.42
C PHE A 260 -14.33 5.19 4.03
N PRO A 261 -15.12 5.99 4.79
CA PRO A 261 -15.26 7.43 4.56
C PRO A 261 -13.93 8.19 4.55
N MET A 262 -12.89 7.62 5.20
CA MET A 262 -11.56 8.20 5.21
C MET A 262 -10.88 8.23 3.83
N TYR A 263 -11.37 7.49 2.84
CA TYR A 263 -10.81 7.49 1.48
C TYR A 263 -11.53 8.46 0.55
N VAL A 264 -12.76 8.84 0.89
CA VAL A 264 -13.60 9.69 0.06
C VAL A 264 -13.13 11.14 0.18
N PHE A 265 -12.82 11.74 -0.96
CA PHE A 265 -12.53 13.17 -1.04
C PHE A 265 -13.81 13.94 -1.29
N ASP A 266 -14.22 14.69 -0.27
CA ASP A 266 -15.25 15.73 -0.37
C ASP A 266 -14.61 17.11 -0.60
N PRO A 267 -14.81 17.75 -1.76
CA PRO A 267 -14.29 19.10 -2.01
C PRO A 267 -14.73 20.12 -0.95
N ALA A 268 -15.99 20.09 -0.52
CA ALA A 268 -16.51 21.08 0.43
C ALA A 268 -15.82 21.02 1.80
N LYS A 269 -15.23 19.88 2.16
CA LYS A 269 -14.57 19.65 3.45
C LYS A 269 -13.04 19.64 3.38
N HIS A 270 -12.46 19.41 2.20
CA HIS A 270 -11.05 19.05 2.08
C HIS A 270 -10.27 19.85 1.03
N SER A 271 -10.91 20.67 0.19
CA SER A 271 -10.19 21.61 -0.69
C SER A 271 -10.17 23.00 -0.10
N ASP A 272 -9.04 23.69 -0.28
CA ASP A 272 -8.89 25.10 0.12
C ASP A 272 -9.44 26.04 -0.97
N VAL A 273 -9.96 25.48 -2.08
CA VAL A 273 -10.47 26.20 -3.25
C VAL A 273 -11.92 25.80 -3.51
N SER A 274 -12.80 26.78 -3.70
CA SER A 274 -14.24 26.56 -3.90
C SER A 274 -14.62 26.06 -5.30
N LYS A 275 -13.73 26.18 -6.31
CA LYS A 275 -13.93 25.67 -7.68
C LYS A 275 -12.66 25.02 -8.26
N PRO A 276 -12.77 23.99 -9.11
CA PRO A 276 -11.62 23.41 -9.82
C PRO A 276 -10.92 24.48 -10.67
N GLY A 277 -9.62 24.68 -10.48
CA GLY A 277 -8.84 25.69 -11.22
C GLY A 277 -8.91 27.12 -10.66
N GLY A 278 -9.38 27.32 -9.43
CA GLY A 278 -9.38 28.64 -8.78
C GLY A 278 -7.98 29.19 -8.56
N VAL A 279 -7.62 30.24 -9.31
CA VAL A 279 -6.49 31.12 -9.02
C VAL A 279 -6.71 31.70 -7.61
N ARG A 280 -5.66 31.73 -6.78
CA ARG A 280 -5.67 32.54 -5.55
C ARG A 280 -5.91 34.00 -5.97
N GLU A 281 -7.12 34.51 -5.76
CA GLU A 281 -7.31 35.95 -5.68
C GLU A 281 -6.60 36.41 -4.41
N GLU A 282 -5.33 36.77 -4.54
CA GLU A 282 -4.67 37.63 -3.56
C GLU A 282 -5.47 38.93 -3.49
N ASN A 283 -5.97 39.21 -2.28
CA ASN A 283 -6.64 40.44 -1.87
C ASN A 283 -6.10 41.68 -2.61
N ARG A 284 -6.79 42.08 -3.68
CA ARG A 284 -6.77 43.46 -4.21
C ARG A 284 -7.85 44.27 -3.51
N GLU A 285 -7.77 44.33 -2.19
CA GLU A 285 -8.46 45.35 -1.39
C GLU A 285 -7.41 46.18 -0.64
N GLY A 286 -6.48 46.74 -1.43
CA GLY A 286 -5.65 47.88 -1.05
C GLY A 286 -6.21 49.10 -1.76
N ASN A 287 -7.17 49.72 -1.08
CA ASN A 287 -8.00 50.87 -1.42
C ASN A 287 -7.40 51.87 -2.45
N ARG A 288 -8.15 52.06 -3.55
CA ARG A 288 -8.13 53.26 -4.39
C ARG A 288 -8.70 54.42 -3.59
N GLN A 289 -7.86 55.24 -2.99
CA GLN A 289 -8.18 56.61 -2.60
C GLN A 289 -6.88 57.41 -2.65
N ASP A 290 -6.59 58.02 -3.80
CA ASP A 290 -6.46 59.47 -3.89
C ASP A 290 -6.23 59.86 -5.35
N GLY A 291 -7.01 60.80 -5.86
CA GLY A 291 -6.97 61.18 -7.27
C GLY A 291 -8.24 61.86 -7.76
N ARG A 292 -8.55 63.05 -7.21
CA ARG A 292 -8.93 64.27 -7.96
C ARG A 292 -9.54 65.32 -7.02
N ASN A 293 -8.83 66.44 -6.93
CA ASN A 293 -9.29 67.85 -6.93
C ASN A 293 -8.02 68.64 -6.55
N GLY A 294 -7.43 69.52 -7.34
CA GLY A 294 -8.00 70.59 -8.15
C GLY A 294 -7.15 71.84 -7.80
N GLU A 295 -6.30 72.25 -8.74
CA GLU A 295 -5.79 73.61 -9.00
C GLU A 295 -5.52 74.61 -7.84
N SER A 296 -4.22 74.90 -7.65
CA SER A 296 -3.54 76.23 -7.60
C SER A 296 -4.08 77.44 -6.81
N VAL A 297 -3.20 77.95 -5.91
CA VAL A 297 -2.83 79.38 -5.66
C VAL A 297 -3.88 80.18 -4.82
N ASP A 298 -3.62 81.01 -3.80
CA ASP A 298 -2.55 81.91 -3.34
C ASP A 298 -2.76 82.10 -1.80
N GLY A 299 -1.77 82.43 -0.96
CA GLY A 299 -1.52 83.84 -0.62
C GLY A 299 -1.86 84.15 0.86
N LEU A 300 -1.05 85.05 1.43
CA LEU A 300 -1.01 85.51 2.83
C LEU A 300 -2.32 86.05 3.44
N VAL A 301 -2.34 85.98 4.78
CA VAL A 301 -3.21 86.61 5.82
C VAL A 301 -4.46 85.84 6.23
#